data_AF-A0A8T6HI20-F1
#
_entry.id   AF-A0A8T6HI20-F1
#
_cell.length_a   1.000
_cell.length_b   1.000
_cell.length_c   1.000
_cell.angle_alpha   90.00
_cell.angle_beta   90.00
_cell.angle_gamma   90.00
#
_symmetry.space_group_name_H-M   'P 1'
#
loop_
_entity.id
_entity.type
_entity.pdbx_description
1 polymer ?
#
loop_
_entity_poly.entity_id
_entity_poly.type
_entity_poly.pdbx_seq_one_letter_code
_entity_poly.pdbx_strand_id
1 'polypeptide(L)'
;MASRFFKYRCCVLLIPKEQSGRAVCRSRHARRTHIDRSERTRCVARDHEPILGYCGDPHGVALLTPASAGRGADTIPANPPTHLRLTERPRMASPLKTELCDMLGIEYPVMLAGMGGAAGPTLAAAVSEAGGLGVVGATGYTPDELHGMIAKVRSLTDKPFGVDLLLPSSIADSGNREDLELEISAEHHHFVDQLKQEFEIPEPSQQLDRPPLTQDYFRKQVEVILDENVPVFASGLGSPGWMVDDAHAQGMKVIGLVGNTRNARRVAAAKVDAVVAQGTEAGGHTGRIGTLALVPQVADAIAPTKTIAAGGIMDGRGLLAALALGAEAIWCGTAFLGTWEAYQDSEERGETDEWTRKVQWDKLVAAVDEDTRIGRMYSGKTMRHMYNAWTEAWERPEAPPTLPMPLQGLLVGEALRGAREAHIEELIGGPAGNGAGLIKAIRPATEVVETMVSQAEELIEKFGSPVAV
;
A
#
# COMPACT_ATOMS: atom_id res chain seq x y z
N MET A 1 -30.78 31.90 -42.18
CA MET A 1 -30.60 33.17 -41.43
C MET A 1 -30.29 32.83 -39.98
N ALA A 2 -29.31 33.51 -39.41
CA ALA A 2 -28.55 33.14 -38.22
C ALA A 2 -29.33 33.20 -36.88
N SER A 3 -28.95 32.35 -35.92
CA SER A 3 -29.02 32.70 -34.49
C SER A 3 -27.76 32.24 -33.75
N ARG A 4 -27.33 33.09 -32.82
CA ARG A 4 -25.99 33.21 -32.24
C ARG A 4 -25.69 32.15 -31.18
N PHE A 5 -24.44 31.66 -31.16
CA PHE A 5 -23.80 31.03 -30.00
C PHE A 5 -22.84 32.03 -29.33
N PHE A 6 -22.97 32.21 -28.03
CA PHE A 6 -21.99 32.88 -27.17
C PHE A 6 -20.83 31.90 -26.87
N LYS A 7 -19.58 32.32 -27.09
CA LYS A 7 -18.37 31.66 -26.59
C LYS A 7 -17.74 32.56 -25.52
N TYR A 8 -17.63 32.05 -24.29
CA TYR A 8 -16.71 32.59 -23.30
C TYR A 8 -15.29 32.11 -23.62
N ARG A 9 -14.35 33.06 -23.68
CA ARG A 9 -12.91 32.84 -23.90
C ARG A 9 -12.21 33.13 -22.58
N CYS A 10 -11.60 32.12 -21.96
CA CYS A 10 -10.64 32.31 -20.86
C CYS A 10 -9.27 32.62 -21.48
N CYS A 11 -8.68 33.75 -21.08
CA CYS A 11 -7.32 34.15 -21.44
C CYS A 11 -6.30 33.32 -20.65
N VAL A 12 -5.40 32.65 -21.35
CA VAL A 12 -4.14 32.13 -20.81
C VAL A 12 -3.07 33.17 -21.15
N LEU A 13 -2.42 33.72 -20.12
CA LEU A 13 -1.28 34.64 -20.27
C LEU A 13 0.01 33.81 -20.37
N LEU A 14 0.67 33.86 -21.52
CA LEU A 14 2.02 33.33 -21.76
C LEU A 14 3.02 34.49 -21.61
N ILE A 15 4.06 34.32 -20.80
CA ILE A 15 5.19 35.26 -20.73
C ILE A 15 6.39 34.64 -21.47
N PRO A 16 6.94 35.30 -22.53
CA PRO A 16 8.15 34.86 -23.19
C PRO A 16 9.43 35.42 -22.54
N LYS A 17 10.52 34.67 -22.73
CA LYS A 17 11.88 34.92 -22.25
C LYS A 17 12.61 35.82 -23.26
N GLU A 18 12.97 37.05 -22.89
CA GLU A 18 13.79 37.93 -23.74
C GLU A 18 15.26 37.99 -23.30
N GLN A 19 16.13 37.76 -24.28
CA GLN A 19 17.54 38.15 -24.29
C GLN A 19 17.62 39.66 -24.53
N SER A 20 18.47 40.37 -23.79
CA SER A 20 18.96 41.68 -24.22
C SER A 20 20.42 41.85 -23.85
N GLY A 21 21.27 41.89 -24.87
CA GLY A 21 22.67 42.28 -24.76
C GLY A 21 22.88 43.80 -24.84
N ARG A 22 24.11 44.17 -24.52
CA ARG A 22 24.85 45.43 -24.75
C ARG A 22 24.62 46.59 -23.78
N ALA A 23 25.62 46.76 -22.90
CA ALA A 23 26.31 48.04 -22.78
C ALA A 23 27.82 47.78 -22.69
N VAL A 24 28.57 48.40 -23.60
CA VAL A 24 30.02 48.40 -23.69
C VAL A 24 30.54 49.57 -22.85
N CYS A 25 31.53 49.34 -21.98
CA CYS A 25 32.52 50.37 -21.66
C CYS A 25 33.89 49.73 -21.38
N ARG A 26 34.92 50.27 -22.04
CA ARG A 26 36.31 49.78 -22.10
C ARG A 26 37.16 50.38 -20.98
N SER A 27 38.06 49.59 -20.38
CA SER A 27 39.48 49.91 -20.09
C SER A 27 40.14 48.68 -19.41
N ARG A 28 41.03 47.94 -20.09
CA ARG A 28 42.51 48.05 -20.16
C ARG A 28 43.27 48.04 -18.81
N HIS A 29 43.88 46.89 -18.49
CA HIS A 29 45.25 46.62 -17.97
C HIS A 29 45.20 45.40 -17.03
N ALA A 30 45.65 44.21 -17.44
CA ALA A 30 47.04 43.74 -17.37
C ALA A 30 47.61 43.71 -15.92
N ARG A 31 47.67 42.51 -15.32
CA ARG A 31 48.92 41.77 -15.03
C ARG A 31 48.65 40.49 -14.24
N ARG A 32 49.40 39.45 -14.65
CA ARG A 32 49.64 38.18 -13.95
C ARG A 32 50.35 38.42 -12.62
N THR A 33 50.09 37.58 -11.64
CA THR A 33 51.12 36.89 -10.84
C THR A 33 50.57 35.58 -10.28
N HIS A 34 51.50 34.65 -10.10
CA HIS A 34 51.40 33.21 -9.90
C HIS A 34 51.62 32.83 -8.44
N ILE A 35 51.41 31.53 -8.12
CA ILE A 35 51.95 30.73 -6.98
C ILE A 35 51.20 30.90 -5.64
N ASP A 36 51.00 29.89 -4.79
CA ASP A 36 50.98 28.41 -4.80
C ASP A 36 50.62 28.02 -3.33
N ARG A 37 50.12 26.79 -3.16
CA ARG A 37 50.16 25.92 -1.96
C ARG A 37 49.18 26.05 -0.78
N SER A 38 48.62 24.86 -0.55
CA SER A 38 48.43 24.12 0.71
C SER A 38 47.17 24.34 1.54
N GLU A 39 46.29 23.34 1.43
CA GLU A 39 45.66 22.56 2.53
C GLU A 39 45.51 23.24 3.91
N ARG A 40 44.25 23.41 4.34
CA ARG A 40 43.66 22.65 5.46
C ARG A 40 42.19 23.02 5.69
N THR A 41 41.38 21.97 5.60
CA THR A 41 40.15 21.61 6.33
C THR A 41 39.45 22.61 7.28
N ARG A 42 38.11 22.61 7.14
CA ARG A 42 37.02 22.71 8.16
C ARG A 42 36.23 24.02 8.32
N CYS A 43 34.92 23.78 8.20
CA CYS A 43 33.76 24.33 8.91
C CYS A 43 33.06 25.56 8.33
N VAL A 44 31.78 25.30 8.05
CA VAL A 44 30.68 26.17 7.63
C VAL A 44 29.87 26.58 8.87
N ALA A 45 29.44 27.84 8.94
CA ALA A 45 28.13 28.34 9.41
C ALA A 45 28.21 29.88 9.49
N ARG A 46 27.62 30.63 8.55
CA ARG A 46 26.24 31.17 8.54
C ARG A 46 25.96 32.16 9.68
N ASP A 47 26.07 33.44 9.33
CA ASP A 47 25.50 34.57 10.06
C ASP A 47 24.13 34.97 9.48
N HIS A 48 23.31 35.53 10.38
CA HIS A 48 22.15 36.41 10.20
C HIS A 48 20.73 35.80 10.07
N GLU A 49 20.03 35.81 11.20
CA GLU A 49 18.60 36.15 11.29
C GLU A 49 18.35 37.65 11.04
N PRO A 50 17.11 38.02 10.70
CA PRO A 50 16.50 39.24 11.18
C PRO A 50 15.22 39.00 12.00
N ILE A 51 15.08 39.83 13.03
CA ILE A 51 14.00 39.95 14.03
C ILE A 51 12.90 40.90 13.51
N LEU A 52 11.64 40.65 13.94
CA LEU A 52 10.56 41.60 14.35
C LEU A 52 9.20 41.10 13.82
N GLY A 53 8.13 40.97 14.58
CA GLY A 53 7.82 41.29 15.98
C GLY A 53 6.29 41.22 16.14
N TYR A 54 5.78 40.80 17.30
CA TYR A 54 4.36 40.95 17.64
C TYR A 54 4.20 41.31 19.13
N CYS A 55 3.48 42.40 19.38
CA CYS A 55 3.03 42.87 20.69
C CYS A 55 1.83 42.07 21.20
N GLY A 56 1.72 41.90 22.52
CA GLY A 56 0.47 41.54 23.19
C GLY A 56 0.68 40.73 24.48
N ASP A 57 0.64 41.43 25.61
CA ASP A 57 0.89 41.01 27.00
C ASP A 57 -0.33 40.24 27.62
N PRO A 58 -0.37 39.92 28.93
CA PRO A 58 0.07 38.66 29.57
C PRO A 58 -1.07 37.89 30.26
N HIS A 59 -0.90 36.60 30.59
CA HIS A 59 -1.36 36.01 31.87
C HIS A 59 -0.76 34.60 32.08
N GLY A 60 0.24 34.54 32.99
CA GLY A 60 0.41 33.47 33.98
C GLY A 60 0.81 32.06 33.52
N VAL A 61 2.11 31.76 33.54
CA VAL A 61 2.60 30.38 33.79
C VAL A 61 3.73 30.44 34.82
N ALA A 62 3.52 29.73 35.92
CA ALA A 62 4.47 29.58 37.01
C ALA A 62 5.64 28.68 36.59
N LEU A 63 6.86 29.19 36.77
CA LEU A 63 8.11 28.45 36.68
C LEU A 63 8.29 27.58 37.92
N LEU A 64 8.51 26.27 37.73
CA LEU A 64 9.17 25.42 38.70
C LEU A 64 10.46 24.86 38.07
N THR A 65 11.55 25.12 38.75
CA THR A 65 12.94 24.75 38.44
C THR A 65 13.21 23.26 38.69
N PRO A 66 14.21 22.64 38.03
CA PRO A 66 14.55 21.24 38.25
C PRO A 66 15.54 21.07 39.41
N ALA A 67 15.23 20.18 40.35
CA ALA A 67 16.13 19.77 41.42
C ALA A 67 16.87 18.45 41.04
N SER A 68 18.19 18.57 41.01
CA SER A 68 19.26 17.57 41.21
C SER A 68 18.91 16.07 41.24
N ALA A 69 19.51 15.35 40.28
CA ALA A 69 19.62 13.89 40.25
C ALA A 69 20.51 13.34 41.38
N GLY A 70 19.94 12.48 42.22
CA GLY A 70 20.65 11.61 43.15
C GLY A 70 20.75 10.18 42.58
N ARG A 71 21.94 9.60 42.67
CA ARG A 71 22.23 8.20 42.31
C ARG A 71 21.61 7.25 43.34
N GLY A 72 20.91 6.23 42.88
CA GLY A 72 20.53 5.05 43.66
C GLY A 72 20.30 3.90 42.69
N ALA A 73 21.20 2.92 42.71
CA ALA A 73 20.98 1.64 42.06
C ALA A 73 20.05 0.82 42.96
N ASP A 74 18.93 0.30 42.43
CA ASP A 74 18.17 -0.79 43.05
C ASP A 74 17.26 -1.48 41.99
N THR A 75 17.64 -2.73 41.69
CA THR A 75 16.83 -3.92 41.38
C THR A 75 15.49 -3.80 40.61
N ILE A 76 15.44 -4.47 39.46
CA ILE A 76 14.22 -4.81 38.70
C ILE A 76 13.41 -5.85 39.51
N PRO A 77 12.12 -5.64 39.82
CA PRO A 77 11.30 -6.66 40.47
C PRO A 77 10.95 -7.79 39.51
N ALA A 78 11.32 -9.02 39.88
CA ALA A 78 10.92 -10.25 39.22
C ALA A 78 9.48 -10.62 39.61
N ASN A 79 8.49 -10.02 38.94
CA ASN A 79 7.15 -10.56 38.61
C ASN A 79 6.16 -9.39 38.33
N PRO A 80 5.44 -9.39 37.20
CA PRO A 80 4.39 -8.40 36.95
C PRO A 80 3.17 -8.67 37.84
N PRO A 81 2.43 -7.63 38.28
CA PRO A 81 1.22 -7.80 39.05
C PRO A 81 0.12 -8.48 38.22
N THR A 82 -0.49 -9.47 38.84
CA THR A 82 -1.59 -10.30 38.37
C THR A 82 -2.83 -9.47 37.97
N HIS A 83 -3.39 -9.83 36.82
CA HIS A 83 -4.66 -9.38 36.21
C HIS A 83 -5.63 -8.60 37.11
N LEU A 84 -5.76 -7.30 36.84
CA LEU A 84 -6.99 -6.56 37.11
C LEU A 84 -8.09 -7.17 36.23
N ARG A 85 -8.96 -7.99 36.82
CA ARG A 85 -10.19 -8.45 36.18
C ARG A 85 -11.07 -7.23 35.91
N LEU A 86 -11.06 -6.75 34.67
CA LEU A 86 -12.13 -5.91 34.15
C LEU A 86 -13.42 -6.71 34.30
N THR A 87 -14.39 -6.12 35.01
CA THR A 87 -15.71 -6.70 35.18
C THR A 87 -16.35 -6.86 33.81
N GLU A 88 -16.68 -8.10 33.43
CA GLU A 88 -17.37 -8.40 32.17
C GLU A 88 -18.73 -7.70 32.18
N ARG A 89 -18.82 -6.57 31.45
CA ARG A 89 -20.11 -6.10 30.96
C ARG A 89 -20.64 -7.15 29.98
N PRO A 90 -21.94 -7.52 30.01
CA PRO A 90 -22.50 -8.35 28.95
C PRO A 90 -22.20 -7.67 27.61
N ARG A 91 -21.52 -8.38 26.69
CA ARG A 91 -21.21 -7.84 25.36
C ARG A 91 -22.53 -7.56 24.64
N MET A 92 -22.97 -6.31 24.68
CA MET A 92 -23.89 -5.79 23.67
C MET A 92 -23.27 -6.08 22.30
N ALA A 93 -24.08 -6.48 21.31
CA ALA A 93 -23.58 -6.62 19.94
C ALA A 93 -22.90 -5.30 19.53
N SER A 94 -21.67 -5.38 19.00
CA SER A 94 -20.92 -4.18 18.58
C SER A 94 -21.78 -3.35 17.63
N PRO A 95 -21.86 -2.01 17.82
CA PRO A 95 -22.62 -1.14 16.91
C PRO A 95 -22.06 -1.12 15.49
N LEU A 96 -20.88 -1.71 15.26
CA LEU A 96 -20.21 -1.78 13.96
C LEU A 96 -20.60 -3.01 13.13
N LYS A 97 -21.30 -3.99 13.71
CA LYS A 97 -21.58 -5.25 13.01
C LYS A 97 -22.59 -5.03 11.87
N THR A 98 -22.23 -5.44 10.65
CA THR A 98 -23.04 -5.26 9.43
C THR A 98 -23.61 -6.59 8.90
N GLU A 99 -24.53 -6.53 7.93
CA GLU A 99 -25.03 -7.74 7.25
C GLU A 99 -23.91 -8.50 6.52
N LEU A 100 -22.91 -7.79 6.01
CA LEU A 100 -21.73 -8.40 5.43
C LEU A 100 -20.90 -9.18 6.46
N CYS A 101 -20.84 -8.71 7.72
CA CYS A 101 -20.20 -9.49 8.79
C CYS A 101 -20.91 -10.84 9.01
N ASP A 102 -22.23 -10.84 9.04
CA ASP A 102 -23.03 -12.07 9.20
C ASP A 102 -22.87 -13.00 7.99
N MET A 103 -22.83 -12.44 6.78
CA MET A 103 -22.61 -13.20 5.54
C MET A 103 -21.26 -13.93 5.52
N LEU A 104 -20.21 -13.30 6.05
CA LEU A 104 -18.84 -13.82 6.04
C LEU A 104 -18.45 -14.56 7.32
N GLY A 105 -19.31 -14.54 8.35
CA GLY A 105 -19.03 -15.18 9.64
C GLY A 105 -17.95 -14.48 10.47
N ILE A 106 -17.81 -13.16 10.34
CA ILE A 106 -16.83 -12.34 11.06
C ILE A 106 -17.48 -11.45 12.13
N GLU A 107 -16.70 -10.99 13.10
CA GLU A 107 -17.20 -10.16 14.22
C GLU A 107 -17.20 -8.67 13.84
N TYR A 108 -16.12 -8.22 13.20
CA TYR A 108 -15.90 -6.81 12.88
C TYR A 108 -15.78 -6.57 11.37
N PRO A 109 -16.24 -5.41 10.87
CA PRO A 109 -16.20 -5.06 9.45
C PRO A 109 -14.80 -4.63 8.98
N VAL A 110 -13.75 -5.32 9.44
CA VAL A 110 -12.33 -5.04 9.17
C VAL A 110 -11.74 -6.22 8.40
N MET A 111 -11.25 -5.97 7.19
CA MET A 111 -10.67 -7.00 6.33
C MET A 111 -9.23 -6.66 5.99
N LEU A 112 -8.35 -7.66 6.06
CA LEU A 112 -7.01 -7.60 5.54
C LEU A 112 -7.06 -7.62 4.01
N ALA A 113 -6.30 -6.74 3.36
CA ALA A 113 -6.10 -6.82 1.93
C ALA A 113 -5.15 -7.98 1.57
N GLY A 114 -5.48 -8.72 0.52
CA GLY A 114 -4.56 -9.66 -0.11
C GLY A 114 -3.34 -8.93 -0.68
N MET A 115 -2.21 -9.00 0.03
CA MET A 115 -0.96 -8.35 -0.37
C MET A 115 0.10 -9.41 -0.68
N GLY A 116 0.40 -9.60 -1.97
CA GLY A 116 1.44 -10.56 -2.39
C GLY A 116 2.76 -10.28 -1.68
N GLY A 117 3.33 -11.32 -1.06
CA GLY A 117 4.55 -11.22 -0.25
C GLY A 117 4.35 -10.66 1.16
N ALA A 118 3.45 -9.70 1.38
CA ALA A 118 3.26 -9.11 2.72
C ALA A 118 2.22 -9.83 3.58
N ALA A 119 1.11 -10.27 2.98
CA ALA A 119 0.00 -10.94 3.65
C ALA A 119 0.01 -12.43 3.36
N GLY A 120 0.85 -13.17 4.07
CA GLY A 120 0.88 -14.64 4.07
C GLY A 120 -0.08 -15.26 5.10
N PRO A 121 -0.05 -16.60 5.25
CA PRO A 121 -0.87 -17.32 6.22
C PRO A 121 -0.87 -16.77 7.64
N THR A 122 0.28 -16.33 8.14
CA THR A 122 0.44 -15.92 9.55
C THR A 122 -0.33 -14.62 9.81
N LEU A 123 -0.21 -13.65 8.91
CA LEU A 123 -0.96 -12.38 9.01
C LEU A 123 -2.46 -12.59 8.80
N ALA A 124 -2.86 -13.42 7.84
CA ALA A 124 -4.28 -13.72 7.61
C ALA A 124 -4.91 -14.36 8.85
N ALA A 125 -4.26 -15.39 9.44
CA ALA A 125 -4.76 -16.03 10.64
C ALA A 125 -4.89 -15.04 11.82
N ALA A 126 -3.89 -14.18 12.04
CA ALA A 126 -3.92 -13.19 13.12
C ALA A 126 -5.09 -12.20 12.99
N VAL A 127 -5.41 -11.75 11.77
CA VAL A 127 -6.56 -10.86 11.53
C VAL A 127 -7.89 -11.59 11.71
N SER A 128 -7.98 -12.85 11.27
CA SER A 128 -9.18 -13.68 11.46
C SER A 128 -9.43 -13.98 12.95
N GLU A 129 -8.40 -14.28 13.72
CA GLU A 129 -8.49 -14.48 15.17
C GLU A 129 -8.88 -13.19 15.92
N ALA A 130 -8.47 -12.03 15.41
CA ALA A 130 -8.90 -10.73 15.94
C ALA A 130 -10.36 -10.37 15.63
N GLY A 131 -11.10 -11.24 14.93
CA GLY A 131 -12.51 -11.06 14.59
C GLY A 131 -12.78 -10.36 13.26
N GLY A 132 -11.73 -10.00 12.51
CA GLY A 132 -11.85 -9.52 11.13
C GLY A 132 -11.86 -10.65 10.09
N LEU A 133 -11.71 -10.30 8.81
CA LEU A 133 -11.43 -11.26 7.74
C LEU A 133 -9.95 -11.17 7.34
N GLY A 134 -9.16 -12.18 7.67
CA GLY A 134 -7.83 -12.37 7.11
C GLY A 134 -7.89 -12.83 5.67
N VAL A 135 -7.08 -12.22 4.78
CA VAL A 135 -6.99 -12.62 3.37
C VAL A 135 -5.53 -12.78 2.96
N VAL A 136 -5.18 -13.94 2.42
CA VAL A 136 -3.83 -14.21 1.90
C VAL A 136 -3.67 -13.64 0.50
N GLY A 137 -2.60 -12.89 0.25
CA GLY A 137 -2.20 -12.44 -1.08
C GLY A 137 -1.49 -13.55 -1.85
N ALA A 138 -2.23 -14.32 -2.64
CA ALA A 138 -1.79 -15.61 -3.14
C ALA A 138 -1.23 -15.60 -4.57
N THR A 139 -1.21 -14.45 -5.25
CA THR A 139 -0.79 -14.35 -6.67
C THR A 139 0.63 -14.88 -6.92
N GLY A 140 1.53 -14.79 -5.93
CA GLY A 140 2.92 -15.23 -6.05
C GLY A 140 3.16 -16.72 -5.75
N TYR A 141 2.14 -17.46 -5.31
CA TYR A 141 2.25 -18.89 -4.97
C TYR A 141 1.94 -19.75 -6.19
N THR A 142 2.71 -20.81 -6.43
CA THR A 142 2.33 -21.83 -7.42
C THR A 142 1.10 -22.61 -6.97
N PRO A 143 0.35 -23.26 -7.89
CA PRO A 143 -0.75 -24.16 -7.50
C PRO A 143 -0.35 -25.17 -6.43
N ASP A 144 0.86 -25.75 -6.52
CA ASP A 144 1.35 -26.72 -5.53
C ASP A 144 1.60 -26.06 -4.16
N GLU A 145 2.14 -24.84 -4.14
CA GLU A 145 2.36 -24.09 -2.89
C GLU A 145 1.05 -23.62 -2.24
N LEU A 146 -0.03 -23.42 -3.02
CA LEU A 146 -1.32 -22.97 -2.50
C LEU A 146 -1.93 -23.95 -1.50
N HIS A 147 -1.82 -25.26 -1.74
CA HIS A 147 -2.28 -26.28 -0.78
C HIS A 147 -1.60 -26.11 0.57
N GLY A 148 -0.27 -25.99 0.58
CA GLY A 148 0.51 -25.80 1.81
C GLY A 148 0.19 -24.49 2.52
N MET A 149 0.00 -23.42 1.75
CA MET A 149 -0.42 -22.11 2.25
C MET A 149 -1.79 -22.18 2.94
N ILE A 150 -2.78 -22.80 2.30
CA ILE A 150 -4.13 -22.97 2.85
C ILE A 150 -4.12 -23.85 4.10
N ALA A 151 -3.39 -24.97 4.06
CA ALA A 151 -3.21 -25.85 5.21
C ALA A 151 -2.55 -25.11 6.39
N LYS A 152 -1.57 -24.24 6.13
CA LYS A 152 -0.95 -23.41 7.17
C LYS A 152 -1.96 -22.47 7.82
N VAL A 153 -2.81 -21.77 7.05
CA VAL A 153 -3.87 -20.92 7.63
C VAL A 153 -4.79 -21.75 8.52
N ARG A 154 -5.28 -22.90 8.03
CA ARG A 154 -6.17 -23.79 8.80
C ARG A 154 -5.52 -24.38 10.05
N SER A 155 -4.19 -24.47 10.09
CA SER A 155 -3.47 -24.89 11.30
C SER A 155 -3.36 -23.81 12.37
N LEU A 156 -3.54 -22.54 11.98
CA LEU A 156 -3.40 -21.36 12.84
C LEU A 156 -4.75 -20.83 13.33
N THR A 157 -5.84 -21.07 12.60
CA THR A 157 -7.18 -20.56 12.94
C THR A 157 -8.30 -21.45 12.41
N ASP A 158 -9.38 -21.54 13.19
CA ASP A 158 -10.68 -22.13 12.77
C ASP A 158 -11.64 -21.06 12.22
N LYS A 159 -11.26 -19.78 12.24
CA LYS A 159 -12.09 -18.65 11.79
C LYS A 159 -12.08 -18.53 10.26
N PRO A 160 -13.10 -17.90 9.67
CA PRO A 160 -13.12 -17.64 8.23
C PRO A 160 -11.88 -16.84 7.78
N PHE A 161 -11.34 -17.22 6.62
CA PHE A 161 -10.26 -16.50 5.94
C PHE A 161 -10.54 -16.49 4.44
N GLY A 162 -9.81 -15.66 3.72
CA GLY A 162 -9.88 -15.59 2.27
C GLY A 162 -8.54 -15.75 1.56
N VAL A 163 -8.64 -15.94 0.25
CA VAL A 163 -7.49 -16.01 -0.67
C VAL A 163 -7.72 -15.03 -1.83
N ASP A 164 -6.75 -14.16 -2.10
CA ASP A 164 -6.79 -13.15 -3.15
C ASP A 164 -5.84 -13.48 -4.30
N LEU A 165 -6.37 -13.50 -5.52
CA LEU A 165 -5.61 -13.60 -6.76
C LEU A 165 -5.83 -12.39 -7.66
N LEU A 166 -4.73 -11.89 -8.25
CA LEU A 166 -4.81 -10.96 -9.36
C LEU A 166 -5.13 -11.73 -10.65
N LEU A 167 -6.28 -11.46 -11.26
CA LEU A 167 -6.75 -12.10 -12.50
C LEU A 167 -6.73 -11.11 -13.68
N PRO A 168 -5.55 -10.64 -14.14
CA PRO A 168 -5.48 -9.61 -15.16
C PRO A 168 -6.17 -10.07 -16.46
N SER A 169 -7.10 -9.26 -16.98
CA SER A 169 -7.85 -9.61 -18.20
C SER A 169 -7.08 -9.40 -19.52
N SER A 170 -5.85 -8.87 -19.46
CA SER A 170 -5.06 -8.42 -20.61
C SER A 170 -3.67 -9.09 -20.61
N ILE A 171 -3.65 -10.39 -20.42
CA ILE A 171 -2.44 -11.23 -20.52
C ILE A 171 -2.72 -12.35 -21.52
N ALA A 172 -1.66 -12.94 -22.06
CA ALA A 172 -1.77 -14.07 -22.99
C ALA A 172 -2.49 -15.27 -22.34
N ASP A 173 -3.23 -16.01 -23.15
CA ASP A 173 -3.91 -17.23 -22.71
C ASP A 173 -2.89 -18.31 -22.31
N SER A 174 -1.81 -18.42 -23.08
CA SER A 174 -0.68 -19.35 -22.91
C SER A 174 0.59 -18.76 -23.51
N GLY A 175 1.77 -19.20 -23.06
CA GLY A 175 3.06 -18.80 -23.62
C GLY A 175 4.21 -19.25 -22.73
N ASN A 176 5.45 -19.20 -23.24
CA ASN A 176 6.66 -19.39 -22.43
C ASN A 176 7.33 -18.03 -22.14
N ARG A 177 8.24 -18.01 -21.17
CA ARG A 177 8.94 -16.79 -20.74
C ARG A 177 9.88 -16.25 -21.82
N GLU A 178 10.56 -17.13 -22.54
CA GLU A 178 11.57 -16.80 -23.56
C GLU A 178 10.96 -15.98 -24.70
N ASP A 179 9.77 -16.36 -25.18
CA ASP A 179 9.06 -15.65 -26.24
C ASP A 179 8.67 -14.22 -25.82
N LEU A 180 8.22 -14.05 -24.57
CA LEU A 180 7.87 -12.74 -24.03
C LEU A 180 9.09 -11.83 -23.83
N GLU A 181 10.24 -12.41 -23.45
CA GLU A 181 11.48 -11.66 -23.29
C GLU A 181 12.01 -11.13 -24.63
N LEU A 182 11.78 -11.84 -25.73
CA LEU A 182 12.11 -11.37 -27.09
C LEU A 182 11.29 -10.15 -27.54
N GLU A 183 10.16 -9.86 -26.90
CA GLU A 183 9.36 -8.66 -27.18
C GLU A 183 9.94 -7.38 -26.54
N ILE A 184 10.88 -7.51 -25.60
CA ILE A 184 11.48 -6.40 -24.88
C ILE A 184 12.58 -5.77 -25.75
N SER A 185 12.50 -4.46 -25.99
CA SER A 185 13.47 -3.80 -26.87
C SER A 185 14.85 -3.67 -26.22
N ALA A 186 15.89 -3.64 -27.05
CA ALA A 186 17.28 -3.45 -26.59
C ALA A 186 17.48 -2.14 -25.81
N GLU A 187 16.70 -1.09 -26.10
CA GLU A 187 16.71 0.18 -25.36
C GLU A 187 16.30 -0.02 -23.89
N HIS A 188 15.29 -0.85 -23.63
CA HIS A 188 14.83 -1.13 -22.28
C HIS A 188 15.85 -1.95 -21.50
N HIS A 189 16.41 -2.99 -22.12
CA HIS A 189 17.50 -3.76 -21.52
C HIS A 189 18.70 -2.87 -21.20
N HIS A 190 19.10 -2.03 -22.14
CA HIS A 190 20.21 -1.10 -21.95
C HIS A 190 19.97 -0.14 -20.78
N PHE A 191 18.76 0.41 -20.65
CA PHE A 191 18.42 1.28 -19.53
C PHE A 191 18.51 0.55 -18.19
N VAL A 192 17.97 -0.67 -18.09
CA VAL A 192 18.08 -1.46 -16.85
C VAL A 192 19.53 -1.84 -16.55
N ASP A 193 20.34 -2.17 -17.56
CA ASP A 193 21.76 -2.46 -17.39
C ASP A 193 22.54 -1.23 -16.89
N GLN A 194 22.19 -0.02 -17.36
CA GLN A 194 22.75 1.22 -16.84
C GLN A 194 22.40 1.42 -15.36
N LEU A 195 21.14 1.16 -14.96
CA LEU A 195 20.74 1.24 -13.55
C LEU A 195 21.46 0.17 -12.70
N LYS A 196 21.65 -1.04 -13.23
CA LYS A 196 22.43 -2.08 -12.55
C LYS A 196 23.87 -1.64 -12.31
N GLN A 197 24.48 -0.96 -13.28
CA GLN A 197 25.83 -0.40 -13.13
C GLN A 197 25.86 0.79 -12.16
N GLU A 198 24.91 1.70 -12.25
CA GLU A 198 24.81 2.91 -11.40
C GLU A 198 24.66 2.55 -9.92
N PHE A 199 23.78 1.59 -9.61
CA PHE A 199 23.47 1.17 -8.25
C PHE A 199 24.27 -0.05 -7.79
N GLU A 200 25.24 -0.52 -8.57
CA GLU A 200 26.06 -1.70 -8.28
C GLU A 200 25.23 -2.98 -7.99
N ILE A 201 24.11 -3.15 -8.71
CA ILE A 201 23.20 -4.29 -8.55
C ILE A 201 23.85 -5.56 -9.13
N PRO A 202 24.09 -6.61 -8.33
CA PRO A 202 24.67 -7.84 -8.83
C PRO A 202 23.63 -8.68 -9.61
N GLU A 203 24.13 -9.66 -10.37
CA GLU A 203 23.27 -10.74 -10.81
C GLU A 203 22.78 -11.52 -9.59
N PRO A 204 21.49 -11.85 -9.55
CA PRO A 204 20.93 -12.45 -8.37
C PRO A 204 21.27 -13.95 -8.27
N SER A 205 21.37 -14.47 -7.04
CA SER A 205 22.04 -15.73 -6.68
C SER A 205 21.42 -17.01 -7.27
N GLN A 206 20.13 -17.00 -7.57
CA GLN A 206 19.40 -18.11 -8.21
C GLN A 206 18.44 -17.56 -9.24
N GLN A 207 18.29 -18.16 -10.42
CA GLN A 207 17.20 -17.78 -11.30
C GLN A 207 15.89 -18.41 -10.81
N LEU A 208 14.86 -17.60 -10.57
CA LEU A 208 13.54 -18.13 -10.24
C LEU A 208 12.91 -18.68 -11.52
N ASP A 209 12.80 -20.01 -11.59
CA ASP A 209 12.03 -20.71 -12.60
C ASP A 209 10.54 -20.66 -12.21
N ARG A 210 9.92 -19.50 -12.45
CA ARG A 210 8.48 -19.32 -12.27
C ARG A 210 7.77 -19.42 -13.61
N PRO A 211 6.68 -20.18 -13.71
CA PRO A 211 5.88 -20.21 -14.91
C PRO A 211 5.36 -18.81 -15.24
N PRO A 212 5.25 -18.45 -16.53
CA PRO A 212 4.75 -17.15 -16.93
C PRO A 212 3.29 -16.96 -16.49
N LEU A 213 2.96 -15.72 -16.12
CA LEU A 213 1.60 -15.33 -15.76
C LEU A 213 0.70 -15.42 -17.01
N THR A 214 -0.12 -16.47 -17.08
CA THR A 214 -1.04 -16.79 -18.19
C THR A 214 -2.44 -17.05 -17.64
N GLN A 215 -3.47 -16.96 -18.48
CA GLN A 215 -4.84 -17.29 -18.04
C GLN A 215 -4.93 -18.73 -17.51
N ASP A 216 -4.28 -19.68 -18.17
CA ASP A 216 -4.28 -21.09 -17.73
C ASP A 216 -3.57 -21.30 -16.39
N TYR A 217 -2.52 -20.53 -16.10
CA TYR A 217 -1.87 -20.57 -14.79
C TYR A 217 -2.82 -20.10 -13.66
N PHE A 218 -3.54 -18.99 -13.87
CA PHE A 218 -4.50 -18.49 -12.89
C PHE A 218 -5.69 -19.43 -12.71
N ARG A 219 -6.15 -20.10 -13.78
CA ARG A 219 -7.19 -21.13 -13.67
C ARG A 219 -6.78 -22.27 -12.74
N LYS A 220 -5.55 -22.79 -12.89
CA LYS A 220 -5.02 -23.83 -11.99
C LYS A 220 -4.96 -23.40 -10.53
N GLN A 221 -4.60 -22.14 -10.27
CA GLN A 221 -4.63 -21.60 -8.91
C GLN A 221 -6.05 -21.56 -8.34
N VAL A 222 -7.04 -21.16 -9.15
CA VAL A 222 -8.45 -21.13 -8.76
C VAL A 222 -9.01 -22.54 -8.54
N GLU A 223 -8.63 -23.52 -9.37
CA GLU A 223 -8.97 -24.93 -9.17
C GLU A 223 -8.53 -25.42 -7.79
N VAL A 224 -7.29 -25.14 -7.39
CA VAL A 224 -6.80 -25.47 -6.04
C VAL A 224 -7.62 -24.80 -4.93
N ILE A 225 -7.98 -23.52 -5.11
CA ILE A 225 -8.78 -22.77 -4.12
C ILE A 225 -10.19 -23.36 -3.96
N LEU A 226 -10.80 -23.81 -5.07
CA LEU A 226 -12.09 -24.50 -5.06
C LEU A 226 -11.96 -25.87 -4.39
N ASP A 227 -10.98 -26.69 -4.78
CA ASP A 227 -10.75 -28.02 -4.22
C ASP A 227 -10.52 -27.98 -2.70
N GLU A 228 -9.81 -26.96 -2.23
CA GLU A 228 -9.53 -26.73 -0.80
C GLU A 228 -10.70 -26.09 -0.03
N ASN A 229 -11.84 -25.81 -0.67
CA ASN A 229 -13.05 -25.24 -0.08
C ASN A 229 -12.74 -24.00 0.78
N VAL A 230 -11.98 -23.04 0.23
CA VAL A 230 -11.67 -21.79 0.91
C VAL A 230 -12.98 -21.01 1.21
N PRO A 231 -13.16 -20.42 2.40
CA PRO A 231 -14.41 -19.72 2.73
C PRO A 231 -14.68 -18.49 1.86
N VAL A 232 -13.64 -17.71 1.53
CA VAL A 232 -13.76 -16.48 0.75
C VAL A 232 -12.70 -16.41 -0.36
N PHE A 233 -13.11 -16.15 -1.58
CA PHE A 233 -12.22 -15.82 -2.69
C PHE A 233 -12.32 -14.33 -3.03
N ALA A 234 -11.17 -13.67 -3.20
CA ALA A 234 -11.09 -12.30 -3.68
C ALA A 234 -10.33 -12.24 -5.01
N SER A 235 -10.73 -11.29 -5.86
CA SER A 235 -10.11 -11.12 -7.18
C SER A 235 -9.77 -9.67 -7.49
N GLY A 236 -8.47 -9.41 -7.71
CA GLY A 236 -7.94 -8.15 -8.22
C GLY A 236 -7.74 -8.14 -9.73
N LEU A 237 -7.62 -6.94 -10.33
CA LEU A 237 -7.26 -6.71 -11.75
C LEU A 237 -8.14 -7.40 -12.83
N GLY A 238 -9.24 -8.04 -12.45
CA GLY A 238 -10.04 -8.90 -13.31
C GLY A 238 -11.50 -9.00 -12.90
N SER A 239 -12.21 -9.95 -13.51
CA SER A 239 -13.54 -10.36 -13.04
C SER A 239 -13.52 -11.86 -12.76
N PRO A 240 -14.04 -12.30 -11.61
CA PRO A 240 -14.11 -13.72 -11.24
C PRO A 240 -15.34 -14.42 -11.83
N GLY A 241 -16.10 -13.76 -12.73
CA GLY A 241 -17.44 -14.21 -13.10
C GLY A 241 -17.55 -15.63 -13.68
N TRP A 242 -16.45 -16.18 -14.18
CA TRP A 242 -16.40 -17.54 -14.73
C TRP A 242 -16.34 -18.63 -13.66
N MET A 243 -16.01 -18.32 -12.40
CA MET A 243 -15.94 -19.30 -11.29
C MET A 243 -17.00 -19.08 -10.19
N VAL A 244 -17.82 -18.03 -10.28
CA VAL A 244 -18.79 -17.67 -9.24
C VAL A 244 -19.79 -18.79 -8.97
N ASP A 245 -20.37 -19.38 -10.02
CA ASP A 245 -21.37 -20.45 -9.85
C ASP A 245 -20.76 -21.69 -9.17
N ASP A 246 -19.52 -22.07 -9.52
CA ASP A 246 -18.81 -23.20 -8.91
C ASP A 246 -18.44 -22.92 -7.45
N ALA A 247 -17.98 -21.70 -7.15
CA ALA A 247 -17.70 -21.25 -5.79
C ALA A 247 -18.96 -21.29 -4.91
N HIS A 248 -20.07 -20.73 -5.42
CA HIS A 248 -21.36 -20.71 -4.71
C HIS A 248 -21.93 -22.10 -4.46
N ALA A 249 -21.74 -23.05 -5.39
CA ALA A 249 -22.16 -24.44 -5.22
C ALA A 249 -21.50 -25.12 -4.00
N GLN A 250 -20.35 -24.62 -3.55
CA GLN A 250 -19.59 -25.13 -2.40
C GLN A 250 -19.74 -24.23 -1.15
N GLY A 251 -20.55 -23.16 -1.24
CA GLY A 251 -20.77 -22.22 -0.14
C GLY A 251 -19.67 -21.14 0.01
N MET A 252 -18.69 -21.09 -0.89
CA MET A 252 -17.65 -20.06 -0.91
C MET A 252 -18.25 -18.70 -1.28
N LYS A 253 -17.69 -17.63 -0.69
CA LYS A 253 -18.05 -16.24 -0.99
C LYS A 253 -17.06 -15.62 -1.96
N VAL A 254 -17.55 -14.84 -2.92
CA VAL A 254 -16.72 -14.22 -3.96
C VAL A 254 -16.73 -12.70 -3.83
N ILE A 255 -15.55 -12.11 -3.79
CA ILE A 255 -15.33 -10.67 -3.70
C ILE A 255 -14.55 -10.19 -4.93
N GLY A 256 -14.97 -9.09 -5.54
CA GLY A 256 -14.26 -8.48 -6.67
C GLY A 256 -13.77 -7.06 -6.39
N LEU A 257 -12.52 -6.76 -6.72
CA LEU A 257 -11.92 -5.44 -6.51
C LEU A 257 -12.06 -4.55 -7.75
N VAL A 258 -12.49 -3.30 -7.56
CA VAL A 258 -12.73 -2.34 -8.64
C VAL A 258 -12.27 -0.93 -8.27
N GLY A 259 -11.75 -0.20 -9.27
CA GLY A 259 -11.35 1.20 -9.12
C GLY A 259 -12.28 2.21 -9.82
N ASN A 260 -13.43 1.77 -10.32
CA ASN A 260 -14.44 2.63 -10.97
C ASN A 260 -15.82 1.95 -11.04
N THR A 261 -16.87 2.77 -11.24
CA THR A 261 -18.27 2.31 -11.28
C THR A 261 -18.62 1.42 -12.48
N ARG A 262 -17.96 1.61 -13.64
CA ARG A 262 -18.17 0.75 -14.82
C ARG A 262 -17.80 -0.70 -14.50
N ASN A 263 -16.63 -0.89 -13.89
CA ASN A 263 -16.15 -2.20 -13.48
C ASN A 263 -16.98 -2.74 -12.31
N ALA A 264 -17.39 -1.89 -11.36
CA ALA A 264 -18.27 -2.27 -10.25
C ALA A 264 -19.56 -2.93 -10.77
N ARG A 265 -20.25 -2.29 -11.73
CA ARG A 265 -21.46 -2.85 -12.38
C ARG A 265 -21.21 -4.19 -13.05
N ARG A 266 -20.09 -4.30 -13.78
CA ARG A 266 -19.72 -5.54 -14.49
C ARG A 266 -19.47 -6.68 -13.51
N VAL A 267 -18.74 -6.42 -12.43
CA VAL A 267 -18.41 -7.42 -11.41
C VAL A 267 -19.67 -7.81 -10.61
N ALA A 268 -20.50 -6.85 -10.21
CA ALA A 268 -21.77 -7.13 -9.54
C ALA A 268 -22.74 -7.94 -10.43
N ALA A 269 -22.80 -7.64 -11.73
CA ALA A 269 -23.60 -8.42 -12.69
C ALA A 269 -23.12 -9.88 -12.84
N ALA A 270 -21.87 -10.17 -12.46
CA ALA A 270 -21.35 -11.52 -12.37
C ALA A 270 -21.72 -12.24 -11.06
N LYS A 271 -22.63 -11.66 -10.26
CA LYS A 271 -23.19 -12.23 -9.02
C LYS A 271 -22.18 -12.48 -7.90
N VAL A 272 -21.12 -11.69 -7.82
CA VAL A 272 -20.26 -11.69 -6.63
C VAL A 272 -21.05 -11.29 -5.38
N ASP A 273 -20.63 -11.76 -4.20
CA ASP A 273 -21.26 -11.45 -2.93
C ASP A 273 -20.97 -10.00 -2.48
N ALA A 274 -19.75 -9.51 -2.75
CA ALA A 274 -19.34 -8.14 -2.43
C ALA A 274 -18.35 -7.55 -3.45
N VAL A 275 -18.27 -6.22 -3.49
CA VAL A 275 -17.33 -5.47 -4.33
C VAL A 275 -16.49 -4.54 -3.48
N VAL A 276 -15.17 -4.61 -3.62
CA VAL A 276 -14.25 -3.66 -3.00
C VAL A 276 -14.09 -2.45 -3.91
N ALA A 277 -14.53 -1.29 -3.44
CA ALA A 277 -14.31 0.01 -4.07
C ALA A 277 -12.96 0.59 -3.61
N GLN A 278 -11.93 0.40 -4.44
CA GLN A 278 -10.56 0.80 -4.12
C GLN A 278 -10.22 2.19 -4.68
N GLY A 279 -10.06 3.16 -3.76
CA GLY A 279 -9.60 4.50 -4.09
C GLY A 279 -8.12 4.58 -4.45
N THR A 280 -7.75 5.67 -5.13
CA THR A 280 -6.39 5.95 -5.62
C THR A 280 -5.35 6.12 -4.50
N GLU A 281 -5.81 6.31 -3.26
CA GLU A 281 -5.02 6.39 -2.04
C GLU A 281 -4.46 5.03 -1.62
N ALA A 282 -5.02 3.92 -2.12
CA ALA A 282 -4.54 2.57 -1.84
C ALA A 282 -3.11 2.32 -2.34
N GLY A 283 -2.35 1.53 -1.59
CA GLY A 283 -1.07 0.99 -2.03
C GLY A 283 -1.24 -0.12 -3.06
N GLY A 284 -0.16 -0.42 -3.80
CA GLY A 284 -0.18 -1.44 -4.84
C GLY A 284 -0.93 -0.97 -6.09
N HIS A 285 -1.42 -1.91 -6.90
CA HIS A 285 -2.14 -1.57 -8.12
C HIS A 285 -3.40 -0.78 -7.78
N THR A 286 -3.53 0.41 -8.37
CA THR A 286 -4.59 1.35 -7.98
C THR A 286 -5.22 2.09 -9.15
N GLY A 287 -6.46 2.52 -8.95
CA GLY A 287 -7.25 3.33 -9.87
C GLY A 287 -6.93 4.82 -9.78
N ARG A 288 -7.80 5.65 -10.36
CA ARG A 288 -7.62 7.10 -10.46
C ARG A 288 -8.54 7.93 -9.57
N ILE A 289 -9.58 7.31 -9.01
CA ILE A 289 -10.66 8.01 -8.29
C ILE A 289 -10.38 7.89 -6.79
N GLY A 290 -10.48 8.99 -6.03
CA GLY A 290 -10.26 8.97 -4.58
C GLY A 290 -11.35 8.22 -3.82
N THR A 291 -11.01 7.61 -2.68
CA THR A 291 -11.91 6.77 -1.85
C THR A 291 -13.21 7.51 -1.50
N LEU A 292 -13.09 8.76 -1.04
CA LEU A 292 -14.25 9.59 -0.64
C LEU A 292 -15.27 9.76 -1.76
N ALA A 293 -14.81 9.87 -3.01
CA ALA A 293 -15.67 10.03 -4.17
C ALA A 293 -16.12 8.67 -4.75
N LEU A 294 -15.26 7.65 -4.71
CA LEU A 294 -15.50 6.37 -5.34
C LEU A 294 -16.52 5.53 -4.57
N VAL A 295 -16.35 5.39 -3.25
CA VAL A 295 -17.14 4.47 -2.41
C VAL A 295 -18.65 4.71 -2.54
N PRO A 296 -19.19 5.94 -2.31
CA PRO A 296 -20.64 6.15 -2.40
C PRO A 296 -21.18 5.91 -3.81
N GLN A 297 -20.44 6.32 -4.84
CA GLN A 297 -20.83 6.06 -6.24
C GLN A 297 -20.88 4.57 -6.57
N VAL A 298 -20.00 3.76 -5.98
CA VAL A 298 -20.03 2.30 -6.15
C VAL A 298 -21.19 1.70 -5.37
N ALA A 299 -21.40 2.10 -4.12
CA ALA A 299 -22.51 1.62 -3.28
C ALA A 299 -23.86 1.83 -3.98
N ASP A 300 -24.14 3.05 -4.45
CA ASP A 300 -25.35 3.36 -5.21
C ASP A 300 -25.44 2.58 -6.53
N ALA A 301 -24.29 2.31 -7.16
CA ALA A 301 -24.23 1.67 -8.46
C ALA A 301 -24.60 0.18 -8.40
N ILE A 302 -24.20 -0.53 -7.37
CA ILE A 302 -24.29 -2.00 -7.35
C ILE A 302 -25.36 -2.54 -6.42
N ALA A 303 -26.07 -1.66 -5.69
CA ALA A 303 -27.15 -2.07 -4.81
C ALA A 303 -28.11 -3.06 -5.52
N PRO A 304 -28.44 -4.21 -4.88
CA PRO A 304 -28.21 -4.55 -3.48
C PRO A 304 -26.87 -5.25 -3.16
N THR A 305 -25.94 -5.42 -4.12
CA THR A 305 -24.62 -6.02 -3.85
C THR A 305 -23.83 -5.20 -2.84
N LYS A 306 -23.11 -5.89 -1.95
CA LYS A 306 -22.40 -5.31 -0.82
C LYS A 306 -21.16 -4.54 -1.25
N THR A 307 -20.92 -3.37 -0.67
CA THR A 307 -19.72 -2.54 -0.96
C THR A 307 -18.73 -2.58 0.20
N ILE A 308 -17.45 -2.77 -0.10
CA ILE A 308 -16.33 -2.72 0.84
C ILE A 308 -15.45 -1.55 0.44
N ALA A 309 -15.06 -0.66 1.37
CA ALA A 309 -14.21 0.48 1.04
C ALA A 309 -12.72 0.10 1.15
N ALA A 310 -11.90 0.53 0.18
CA ALA A 310 -10.44 0.39 0.26
C ALA A 310 -9.73 1.67 -0.15
N GLY A 311 -8.55 1.89 0.43
CA GLY A 311 -7.64 2.99 0.08
C GLY A 311 -7.64 4.11 1.11
N GLY A 312 -6.47 4.36 1.72
CA GLY A 312 -6.28 5.43 2.71
C GLY A 312 -6.91 5.19 4.09
N ILE A 313 -7.49 4.01 4.33
CA ILE A 313 -8.14 3.65 5.59
C ILE A 313 -7.09 3.02 6.52
N MET A 314 -6.78 3.70 7.63
CA MET A 314 -5.65 3.34 8.51
C MET A 314 -6.04 3.11 9.97
N ASP A 315 -7.21 3.57 10.39
CA ASP A 315 -7.65 3.56 11.79
C ASP A 315 -9.19 3.66 11.90
N GLY A 316 -9.71 3.81 13.12
CA GLY A 316 -11.16 3.84 13.37
C GLY A 316 -11.90 5.03 12.75
N ARG A 317 -11.21 6.15 12.46
CA ARG A 317 -11.80 7.29 11.74
C ARG A 317 -12.12 6.90 10.31
N GLY A 318 -11.17 6.21 9.67
CA GLY A 318 -11.35 5.69 8.31
C GLY A 318 -12.43 4.61 8.25
N LEU A 319 -12.50 3.73 9.26
CA LEU A 319 -13.57 2.73 9.39
C LEU A 319 -14.95 3.40 9.43
N LEU A 320 -15.16 4.31 10.39
CA LEU A 320 -16.46 4.97 10.55
C LEU A 320 -16.82 5.81 9.31
N ALA A 321 -15.85 6.51 8.72
CA ALA A 321 -16.07 7.27 7.49
C ALA A 321 -16.50 6.36 6.33
N ALA A 322 -15.89 5.19 6.16
CA ALA A 322 -16.27 4.23 5.12
C ALA A 322 -17.71 3.73 5.30
N LEU A 323 -18.10 3.38 6.53
CA LEU A 323 -19.48 2.97 6.84
C LEU A 323 -20.48 4.10 6.53
N ALA A 324 -20.14 5.34 6.89
CA ALA A 324 -20.96 6.51 6.59
C ALA A 324 -21.11 6.80 5.07
N LEU A 325 -20.14 6.37 4.25
CA LEU A 325 -20.20 6.47 2.80
C LEU A 325 -21.03 5.37 2.12
N GLY A 326 -21.60 4.44 2.91
CA GLY A 326 -22.43 3.34 2.40
C GLY A 326 -21.67 2.03 2.13
N ALA A 327 -20.42 1.91 2.61
CA ALA A 327 -19.76 0.60 2.66
C ALA A 327 -20.23 -0.19 3.89
N GLU A 328 -20.09 -1.52 3.83
CA GLU A 328 -20.42 -2.43 4.93
C GLU A 328 -19.19 -3.03 5.60
N ALA A 329 -18.00 -2.80 5.02
CA ALA A 329 -16.71 -3.12 5.61
C ALA A 329 -15.58 -2.30 5.00
N ILE A 330 -14.39 -2.42 5.59
CA ILE A 330 -13.14 -1.86 5.07
C ILE A 330 -12.16 -2.96 4.68
N TRP A 331 -11.37 -2.68 3.64
CA TRP A 331 -10.32 -3.54 3.10
C TRP A 331 -8.99 -2.79 3.19
N CYS A 332 -8.19 -3.17 4.17
CA CYS A 332 -7.01 -2.44 4.63
C CYS A 332 -5.74 -3.19 4.25
N GLY A 333 -4.86 -2.54 3.50
CA GLY A 333 -3.53 -3.07 3.18
C GLY A 333 -2.45 -2.43 4.05
N THR A 334 -2.12 -1.16 3.77
CA THR A 334 -0.99 -0.45 4.38
C THR A 334 -1.01 -0.44 5.90
N ALA A 335 -2.19 -0.35 6.54
CA ALA A 335 -2.29 -0.42 8.00
C ALA A 335 -1.70 -1.71 8.60
N PHE A 336 -1.77 -2.82 7.85
CA PHE A 336 -1.23 -4.12 8.26
C PHE A 336 0.20 -4.37 7.77
N LEU A 337 0.79 -3.50 6.94
CA LEU A 337 2.21 -3.62 6.59
C LEU A 337 3.12 -3.33 7.79
N GLY A 338 2.64 -2.53 8.74
CA GLY A 338 3.32 -2.19 9.99
C GLY A 338 3.06 -3.19 11.12
N THR A 339 2.88 -4.48 10.82
CA THR A 339 2.63 -5.51 11.84
C THR A 339 3.67 -6.61 11.86
N TRP A 340 3.82 -7.29 13.01
CA TRP A 340 4.83 -8.33 13.20
C TRP A 340 4.70 -9.50 12.23
N GLU A 341 3.48 -9.84 11.87
CA GLU A 341 3.13 -10.96 11.01
C GLU A 341 3.33 -10.65 9.52
N ALA A 342 3.45 -9.36 9.16
CA ALA A 342 3.67 -8.96 7.78
C ALA A 342 5.03 -9.47 7.27
N TYR A 343 5.02 -10.05 6.07
CA TYR A 343 6.17 -10.67 5.38
C TYR A 343 6.77 -11.92 6.05
N GLN A 344 6.27 -12.36 7.21
CA GLN A 344 6.86 -13.48 7.95
C GLN A 344 6.91 -14.78 7.13
N ASP A 345 5.82 -15.11 6.43
CA ASP A 345 5.76 -16.30 5.57
C ASP A 345 6.65 -16.17 4.32
N SER A 346 6.90 -14.96 3.85
CA SER A 346 7.79 -14.71 2.70
C SER A 346 9.27 -14.82 3.10
N GLU A 347 9.60 -14.52 4.36
CA GLU A 347 10.92 -14.81 4.93
C GLU A 347 11.16 -16.31 5.05
N GLU A 348 10.18 -17.06 5.56
CA GLU A 348 10.27 -18.53 5.64
C GLU A 348 10.46 -19.17 4.27
N ARG A 349 9.88 -18.57 3.22
CA ARG A 349 10.00 -19.02 1.82
C ARG A 349 11.24 -18.47 1.10
N GLY A 350 12.04 -17.62 1.74
CA GLY A 350 13.23 -17.00 1.15
C GLY A 350 12.93 -15.99 0.03
N GLU A 351 11.71 -15.47 -0.05
CA GLU A 351 11.31 -14.44 -1.04
C GLU A 351 11.74 -13.03 -0.61
N THR A 352 11.92 -12.83 0.70
CA THR A 352 12.46 -11.63 1.34
C THR A 352 13.31 -12.05 2.54
N ASP A 353 14.10 -11.14 3.08
CA ASP A 353 14.89 -11.36 4.29
C ASP A 353 14.55 -10.36 5.39
N GLU A 354 15.01 -10.67 6.61
CA GLU A 354 14.81 -9.85 7.80
C GLU A 354 15.32 -8.41 7.61
N TRP A 355 16.44 -8.24 6.91
CA TRP A 355 17.01 -6.93 6.64
C TRP A 355 16.06 -6.09 5.77
N THR A 356 15.54 -6.67 4.69
CA THR A 356 14.60 -6.01 3.77
C THR A 356 13.32 -5.64 4.49
N ARG A 357 12.75 -6.56 5.29
CA ARG A 357 11.55 -6.27 6.09
C ARG A 357 11.82 -5.13 7.06
N LYS A 358 12.97 -5.14 7.75
CA LYS A 358 13.32 -4.08 8.70
C LYS A 358 13.44 -2.72 8.02
N VAL A 359 14.11 -2.64 6.87
CA VAL A 359 14.22 -1.38 6.09
C VAL A 359 12.84 -0.90 5.63
N GLN A 360 11.96 -1.79 5.18
CA GLN A 360 10.59 -1.44 4.82
C GLN A 360 9.80 -0.91 6.03
N TRP A 361 9.92 -1.53 7.19
CA TRP A 361 9.30 -1.06 8.43
C TRP A 361 9.84 0.30 8.89
N ASP A 362 11.16 0.50 8.85
CA ASP A 362 11.78 1.79 9.20
C ASP A 362 11.25 2.89 8.28
N LYS A 363 11.14 2.61 6.97
CA LYS A 363 10.54 3.53 5.97
C LYS A 363 9.05 3.80 6.23
N LEU A 364 8.27 2.81 6.62
CA LEU A 364 6.84 2.99 6.95
C LEU A 364 6.65 3.86 8.20
N VAL A 365 7.46 3.65 9.24
CA VAL A 365 7.39 4.43 10.49
C VAL A 365 7.86 5.87 10.29
N ALA A 366 8.89 6.05 9.46
CA ALA A 366 9.41 7.37 9.11
C ALA A 366 8.52 8.14 8.11
N ALA A 367 7.57 7.46 7.47
CA ALA A 367 6.80 8.03 6.38
C ALA A 367 6.02 9.29 6.78
N VAL A 368 5.98 10.25 5.85
CA VAL A 368 5.06 11.38 5.83
C VAL A 368 4.06 11.24 4.66
N ASP A 369 3.12 12.17 4.56
CA ASP A 369 2.04 12.17 3.57
C ASP A 369 2.53 12.26 2.12
N GLU A 370 3.73 12.79 1.89
CA GLU A 370 4.34 12.90 0.56
C GLU A 370 5.29 11.73 0.19
N ASP A 371 5.41 10.66 0.98
CA ASP A 371 6.41 9.61 0.72
C ASP A 371 5.94 8.48 -0.21
N THR A 372 4.75 8.58 -0.81
CA THR A 372 4.31 7.62 -1.83
C THR A 372 4.09 8.27 -3.19
N ARG A 373 4.31 7.50 -4.25
CA ARG A 373 4.09 7.92 -5.64
C ARG A 373 3.29 6.88 -6.40
N ILE A 374 2.59 7.32 -7.44
CA ILE A 374 1.98 6.43 -8.43
C ILE A 374 2.94 6.35 -9.62
N GLY A 375 3.32 5.13 -9.99
CA GLY A 375 4.13 4.87 -11.17
C GLY A 375 3.74 3.57 -11.87
N ARG A 376 4.48 3.23 -12.92
CA ARG A 376 4.30 1.99 -13.71
C ARG A 376 5.57 1.15 -13.81
N MET A 377 6.70 1.65 -13.29
CA MET A 377 8.04 1.09 -13.40
C MET A 377 8.21 -0.35 -12.88
N TYR A 378 7.30 -0.84 -12.02
CA TYR A 378 7.38 -2.19 -11.46
C TYR A 378 6.66 -3.26 -12.27
N SER A 379 5.60 -2.90 -13.00
CA SER A 379 4.70 -3.89 -13.64
C SER A 379 4.01 -3.43 -14.92
N GLY A 380 4.17 -2.16 -15.30
CA GLY A 380 3.48 -1.54 -16.43
C GLY A 380 2.07 -1.02 -16.09
N LYS A 381 1.50 -1.46 -14.97
CA LYS A 381 0.22 -0.97 -14.45
C LYS A 381 0.41 0.07 -13.37
N THR A 382 -0.59 0.94 -13.20
CA THR A 382 -0.59 1.98 -12.17
C THR A 382 -0.46 1.35 -10.79
N MET A 383 0.60 1.70 -10.08
CA MET A 383 0.92 1.15 -8.77
C MET A 383 1.37 2.25 -7.84
N ARG A 384 0.77 2.35 -6.65
CA ARG A 384 1.24 3.23 -5.59
C ARG A 384 2.23 2.52 -4.69
N HIS A 385 3.37 3.16 -4.45
CA HIS A 385 4.49 2.59 -3.71
C HIS A 385 5.21 3.68 -2.93
N MET A 386 5.97 3.26 -1.92
CA MET A 386 6.94 4.12 -1.24
C MET A 386 7.97 4.63 -2.24
N TYR A 387 8.20 5.94 -2.23
CA TYR A 387 9.20 6.60 -3.06
C TYR A 387 10.61 6.11 -2.73
N ASN A 388 11.44 5.92 -3.75
CA ASN A 388 12.82 5.43 -3.65
C ASN A 388 13.64 5.80 -4.89
N ALA A 389 14.94 5.48 -4.91
CA ALA A 389 15.83 5.85 -6.01
C ALA A 389 15.46 5.14 -7.35
N TRP A 390 14.80 3.98 -7.29
CA TRP A 390 14.23 3.34 -8.48
C TRP A 390 13.11 4.18 -9.10
N THR A 391 12.27 4.79 -8.28
CA THR A 391 11.21 5.72 -8.72
C THR A 391 11.82 6.90 -9.45
N GLU A 392 12.82 7.53 -8.85
CA GLU A 392 13.56 8.65 -9.44
C GLU A 392 14.16 8.28 -10.79
N ALA A 393 14.81 7.13 -10.89
CA ALA A 393 15.44 6.64 -12.12
C ALA A 393 14.45 6.58 -13.29
N TRP A 394 13.24 6.06 -13.06
CA TRP A 394 12.21 5.94 -14.09
C TRP A 394 11.47 7.26 -14.40
N GLU A 395 11.66 8.31 -13.59
CA GLU A 395 11.12 9.65 -13.86
C GLU A 395 12.11 10.55 -14.64
N ARG A 396 13.35 10.09 -14.85
CA ARG A 396 14.38 10.86 -15.58
C ARG A 396 14.00 11.00 -17.07
N PRO A 397 14.33 12.13 -17.73
CA PRO A 397 13.99 12.37 -19.14
C PRO A 397 14.54 11.32 -20.13
N GLU A 398 15.64 10.67 -19.79
CA GLU A 398 16.31 9.63 -20.57
C GLU A 398 15.70 8.23 -20.39
N ALA A 399 14.81 8.03 -19.41
CA ALA A 399 14.18 6.74 -19.20
C ALA A 399 13.22 6.41 -20.36
N PRO A 400 13.27 5.18 -20.92
CA PRO A 400 12.30 4.75 -21.91
C PRO A 400 10.90 4.67 -21.28
N PRO A 401 9.82 4.77 -22.08
CA PRO A 401 8.46 4.61 -21.57
C PRO A 401 8.29 3.21 -20.97
N THR A 402 7.65 3.10 -19.80
CA THR A 402 7.40 1.79 -19.17
C THR A 402 6.60 0.87 -20.10
N LEU A 403 6.99 -0.41 -20.15
CA LEU A 403 6.31 -1.45 -20.90
C LEU A 403 4.97 -1.84 -20.25
N PRO A 404 4.03 -2.45 -20.99
CA PRO A 404 2.82 -3.02 -20.41
C PRO A 404 3.12 -4.26 -19.54
N MET A 405 2.14 -4.67 -18.74
CA MET A 405 2.16 -5.98 -18.07
C MET A 405 2.00 -7.10 -19.12
N PRO A 406 2.75 -8.22 -19.05
CA PRO A 406 3.74 -8.57 -18.01
C PRO A 406 5.18 -8.12 -18.31
N LEU A 407 5.47 -7.60 -19.50
CA LEU A 407 6.82 -7.28 -20.00
C LEU A 407 7.64 -6.40 -19.05
N GLN A 408 7.03 -5.37 -18.46
CA GLN A 408 7.76 -4.51 -17.50
C GLN A 408 8.26 -5.28 -16.28
N GLY A 409 7.44 -6.20 -15.75
CA GLY A 409 7.83 -7.00 -14.60
C GLY A 409 8.96 -8.00 -14.93
N LEU A 410 8.94 -8.57 -16.15
CA LEU A 410 10.01 -9.42 -16.66
C LEU A 410 11.32 -8.63 -16.79
N LEU A 411 11.25 -7.43 -17.37
CA LEU A 411 12.39 -6.54 -17.56
C LEU A 411 13.09 -6.17 -16.24
N VAL A 412 12.33 -5.81 -15.20
CA VAL A 412 12.91 -5.23 -13.97
C VAL A 412 13.07 -6.23 -12.83
N GLY A 413 12.44 -7.41 -12.92
CA GLY A 413 12.30 -8.35 -11.81
C GLY A 413 13.63 -8.84 -11.27
N GLU A 414 14.58 -9.18 -12.15
CA GLU A 414 15.91 -9.67 -11.76
C GLU A 414 16.76 -8.56 -11.13
N ALA A 415 16.74 -7.34 -11.68
CA ALA A 415 17.45 -6.20 -11.11
C ALA A 415 16.94 -5.85 -9.71
N LEU A 416 15.62 -5.77 -9.51
CA LEU A 416 15.03 -5.48 -8.21
C LEU A 416 15.32 -6.57 -7.17
N ARG A 417 15.45 -7.82 -7.60
CA ARG A 417 15.83 -8.91 -6.72
C ARG A 417 17.31 -8.87 -6.37
N GLY A 418 18.19 -8.64 -7.34
CA GLY A 418 19.62 -8.41 -7.09
C GLY A 418 19.83 -7.26 -6.11
N ALA A 419 19.05 -6.19 -6.23
CA ALA A 419 19.09 -5.06 -5.30
C ALA A 419 18.69 -5.43 -3.87
N ARG A 420 17.68 -6.29 -3.72
CA ARG A 420 17.30 -6.84 -2.40
C ARG A 420 18.38 -7.75 -1.84
N GLU A 421 18.88 -8.71 -2.61
CA GLU A 421 19.91 -9.66 -2.15
C GLU A 421 21.23 -8.96 -1.78
N ALA A 422 21.54 -7.83 -2.43
CA ALA A 422 22.70 -7.00 -2.16
C ALA A 422 22.50 -5.95 -1.07
N HIS A 423 21.31 -5.90 -0.45
CA HIS A 423 20.96 -4.93 0.59
C HIS A 423 21.14 -3.46 0.17
N ILE A 424 20.76 -3.11 -1.06
CA ILE A 424 20.85 -1.73 -1.58
C ILE A 424 19.66 -0.91 -1.07
N GLU A 425 19.83 -0.27 0.09
CA GLU A 425 18.76 0.38 0.88
C GLU A 425 17.93 1.40 0.09
N GLU A 426 18.57 2.22 -0.74
CA GLU A 426 17.91 3.28 -1.52
C GLU A 426 16.97 2.74 -2.61
N LEU A 427 17.12 1.48 -3.00
CA LEU A 427 16.22 0.78 -3.93
C LEU A 427 15.12 -0.01 -3.21
N ILE A 428 15.25 -0.20 -1.90
CA ILE A 428 14.21 -0.86 -1.11
C ILE A 428 12.99 0.04 -1.03
N GLY A 429 11.83 -0.56 -1.27
CA GLY A 429 10.54 0.08 -1.20
C GLY A 429 9.47 -0.98 -1.31
N GLY A 430 8.23 -0.56 -1.48
CA GLY A 430 7.15 -1.50 -1.68
C GLY A 430 5.81 -0.81 -1.87
N PRO A 431 4.78 -1.57 -2.26
CA PRO A 431 3.40 -1.12 -2.26
C PRO A 431 3.01 -0.50 -0.91
N ALA A 432 2.61 0.76 -0.91
CA ALA A 432 2.10 1.45 0.28
C ALA A 432 1.14 2.55 -0.14
N GLY A 433 0.09 2.78 0.65
CA GLY A 433 -0.92 3.79 0.40
C GLY A 433 -0.55 5.15 1.00
N ASN A 434 -1.27 6.20 0.60
CA ASN A 434 -1.08 7.57 1.12
C ASN A 434 -1.23 7.68 2.65
N GLY A 435 -1.90 6.70 3.27
CA GLY A 435 -2.04 6.63 4.71
C GLY A 435 -0.79 6.16 5.46
N ALA A 436 0.31 5.78 4.78
CA ALA A 436 1.51 5.23 5.41
C ALA A 436 2.04 6.08 6.57
N GLY A 437 1.98 7.41 6.45
CA GLY A 437 2.39 8.33 7.51
C GLY A 437 1.54 8.30 8.79
N LEU A 438 0.47 7.50 8.86
CA LEU A 438 -0.26 7.22 10.10
C LEU A 438 0.31 6.02 10.88
N ILE A 439 1.24 5.26 10.30
CA ILE A 439 1.96 4.20 11.01
C ILE A 439 3.06 4.85 11.84
N LYS A 440 3.08 4.58 13.15
CA LYS A 440 4.05 5.17 14.10
C LYS A 440 4.84 4.15 14.90
N ALA A 441 4.43 2.89 14.85
CA ALA A 441 5.14 1.78 15.47
C ALA A 441 4.76 0.48 14.76
N ILE A 442 5.64 -0.51 14.83
CA ILE A 442 5.34 -1.88 14.41
C ILE A 442 4.72 -2.62 15.59
N ARG A 443 3.55 -3.24 15.37
CA ARG A 443 2.71 -3.82 16.44
C ARG A 443 1.96 -5.08 15.97
N PRO A 444 1.36 -5.88 16.84
CA PRO A 444 0.57 -7.04 16.42
C PRO A 444 -0.60 -6.66 15.50
N ALA A 445 -0.96 -7.53 14.55
CA ALA A 445 -2.13 -7.32 13.70
C ALA A 445 -3.44 -7.27 14.51
N THR A 446 -3.51 -8.05 15.59
CA THR A 446 -4.64 -8.03 16.53
C THR A 446 -4.85 -6.64 17.12
N GLU A 447 -3.78 -5.97 17.55
CA GLU A 447 -3.85 -4.62 18.10
C GLU A 447 -4.33 -3.60 17.06
N VAL A 448 -3.95 -3.77 15.78
CA VAL A 448 -4.45 -2.92 14.69
C VAL A 448 -5.96 -3.03 14.55
N VAL A 449 -6.50 -4.26 14.54
CA VAL A 449 -7.95 -4.51 14.45
C VAL A 449 -8.67 -3.94 15.67
N GLU A 450 -8.21 -4.26 16.88
CA GLU A 450 -8.79 -3.79 18.13
C GLU A 450 -8.79 -2.25 18.21
N THR A 451 -7.69 -1.61 17.79
CA THR A 451 -7.59 -0.14 17.74
C THR A 451 -8.60 0.46 16.77
N MET A 452 -8.74 -0.11 15.56
CA MET A 452 -9.70 0.37 14.56
C MET A 452 -11.13 0.29 15.09
N VAL A 453 -11.49 -0.83 15.71
CA VAL A 453 -12.82 -1.07 16.28
C VAL A 453 -13.09 -0.12 17.44
N SER A 454 -12.22 -0.11 18.45
CA SER A 454 -12.39 0.71 19.66
C SER A 454 -12.49 2.19 19.32
N GLN A 455 -11.63 2.71 18.43
CA GLN A 455 -11.71 4.11 18.02
C GLN A 455 -12.99 4.44 17.26
N ALA A 456 -13.48 3.52 16.41
CA ALA A 456 -14.74 3.74 15.69
C ALA A 456 -15.94 3.73 16.65
N GLU A 457 -15.97 2.83 17.65
CA GLU A 457 -16.99 2.79 18.69
C GLU A 457 -17.00 4.07 19.53
N GLU A 458 -15.82 4.54 19.98
CA GLU A 458 -15.68 5.82 20.69
C GLU A 458 -16.21 7.02 19.87
N LEU A 459 -15.96 7.01 18.56
CA LEU A 459 -16.47 8.06 17.66
C LEU A 459 -17.98 7.98 17.50
N ILE A 460 -18.57 6.77 17.42
CA ILE A 460 -20.02 6.58 17.40
C ILE A 460 -20.65 7.12 18.69
N GLU A 461 -20.08 6.82 19.86
CA GLU A 461 -20.58 7.34 21.14
C GLU A 461 -20.50 8.87 21.18
N LYS A 462 -19.38 9.43 20.71
CA LYS A 462 -19.14 10.87 20.65
C LYS A 462 -20.11 11.60 19.73
N PHE A 463 -20.39 11.07 18.53
CA PHE A 463 -21.28 11.71 17.54
C PHE A 463 -22.76 11.33 17.70
N GLY A 464 -23.06 10.21 18.36
CA GLY A 464 -24.42 9.79 18.70
C GLY A 464 -25.01 10.55 19.88
N SER A 465 -24.18 11.22 20.68
CA SER A 465 -24.60 12.13 21.74
C SER A 465 -24.94 13.51 21.15
N PRO A 466 -26.09 14.14 21.50
CA PRO A 466 -26.39 15.48 21.02
C PRO A 466 -25.27 16.45 21.43
N VAL A 467 -24.70 17.16 20.45
CA VAL A 467 -23.71 18.21 20.70
C VAL A 467 -24.37 19.26 21.58
N ALA A 468 -23.85 19.46 22.79
CA ALA A 468 -24.22 20.61 23.60
C ALA A 468 -23.72 21.86 22.88
N VAL A 469 -24.65 22.56 22.23
CA VAL A 469 -24.42 23.86 21.54
C VAL A 469 -24.35 24.97 22.57
#